data_AF-A0A1W2BYU6-F1
#
_entry.id   AF-A0A1W2BYU6-F1
#
_cell.length_a   1.000
_cell.length_b   1.000
_cell.length_c   1.000
_cell.angle_alpha   90.00
_cell.angle_beta   90.00
_cell.angle_gamma   90.00
#
_symmetry.space_group_name_H-M   'P 1'
#
loop_
_entity.id
_entity.type
_entity.pdbx_description
1 polymer ?
#
loop_
_entity_poly.entity_id
_entity_poly.type
_entity_poly.pdbx_seq_one_letter_code
_entity_poly.pdbx_strand_id
1 'polypeptide(L)' 'SKKGSATLRKTGYEVMRVLKSHRAPEDCTVYNYILKKEAEGKSKKQAKIAGLNKFLRIYYVRVMEVYQSV' A
#
# COMPACT_ATOMS: atom_id res chain seq x y z
N SER A 1 -1.85 -12.54 -17.34
CA SER A 1 -1.31 -11.24 -17.80
C SER A 1 -1.35 -10.21 -16.66
N LYS A 2 -0.27 -9.46 -16.41
CA LYS A 2 -0.26 -8.39 -15.39
C LYS A 2 -0.93 -7.14 -15.96
N LYS A 3 -2.06 -6.72 -15.38
CA LYS A 3 -2.84 -5.56 -15.84
C LYS A 3 -2.23 -4.21 -15.37
N GLY A 4 -2.38 -3.17 -16.19
CA GLY A 4 -1.92 -1.80 -15.89
C GLY A 4 -0.43 -1.52 -16.19
N SER A 5 -0.01 -0.28 -15.92
CA SER A 5 1.36 0.20 -16.19
C SER A 5 2.42 -0.53 -15.36
N ALA A 6 3.48 -0.99 -16.02
CA ALA A 6 4.63 -1.59 -15.35
C ALA A 6 5.38 -0.60 -14.48
N THR A 7 5.54 0.64 -14.96
CA THR A 7 6.17 1.73 -14.24
C THR A 7 5.43 2.01 -12.93
N LEU A 8 4.10 2.12 -12.98
CA LEU A 8 3.31 2.39 -11.78
C LEU A 8 3.44 1.29 -10.73
N ARG A 9 3.50 0.02 -11.14
CA ARG A 9 3.75 -1.11 -10.22
C ARG A 9 5.15 -1.05 -9.60
N LYS A 10 6.16 -0.62 -10.35
CA LYS A 10 7.53 -0.46 -9.85
C LYS A 10 7.59 0.69 -8.83
N THR A 11 7.07 1.85 -9.19
CA THR A 11 7.00 3.03 -8.31
C THR A 11 6.25 2.70 -7.02
N GLY A 12 5.07 2.10 -7.12
CA GLY A 12 4.30 1.72 -5.93
C GLY A 12 5.00 0.68 -5.05
N TYR A 13 5.76 -0.26 -5.64
CA TYR A 13 6.61 -1.16 -4.86
C TYR A 13 7.71 -0.40 -4.11
N GLU A 14 8.35 0.59 -4.74
CA GLU A 14 9.41 1.40 -4.12
C GLU A 14 8.86 2.24 -2.96
N VAL A 15 7.69 2.86 -3.12
CA VAL A 15 7.01 3.58 -2.03
C VAL A 15 6.78 2.67 -0.82
N MET A 16 6.21 1.49 -1.03
CA MET A 16 5.95 0.53 0.06
C MET A 16 7.24 -0.05 0.65
N ARG A 17 8.32 -0.14 -0.15
CA ARG A 17 9.65 -0.53 0.33
C ARG A 17 10.19 0.51 1.29
N VAL A 18 10.16 1.79 0.92
CA VAL A 18 10.62 2.90 1.76
C VAL A 18 9.81 2.95 3.05
N LEU A 19 8.49 2.83 2.97
CA LEU A 19 7.60 2.76 4.14
C LEU A 19 8.02 1.65 5.12
N LYS A 20 8.34 0.46 4.61
CA LYS A 20 8.74 -0.69 5.43
C LYS A 20 10.18 -0.65 5.94
N SER A 21 11.04 0.17 5.33
CA SER A 21 12.44 0.33 5.72
C SER A 21 12.64 1.25 6.92
N HIS A 22 11.62 2.02 7.29
CA HIS A 22 11.65 2.92 8.44
C HIS A 22 10.83 2.35 9.61
N ARG A 23 10.94 3.00 10.78
CA ARG A 23 10.08 2.70 11.94
C ARG A 23 8.61 2.83 11.53
N ALA A 24 7.76 2.02 12.17
CA ALA A 24 6.34 2.06 11.91
C ALA A 24 5.81 3.49 12.13
N PRO A 25 5.09 4.07 11.15
CA PRO A 25 4.45 5.38 11.32
C PRO A 25 3.32 5.29 12.34
N GLU A 26 2.87 6.44 12.86
CA GLU A 26 1.72 6.53 13.77
C GLU A 26 0.47 5.88 13.15
N ASP A 27 0.13 6.24 11.91
CA ASP A 27 -0.84 5.48 11.10
C ASP A 27 -0.18 4.24 10.51
N CYS A 28 -0.14 3.19 11.33
CA CYS A 28 0.45 1.90 10.98
C CYS A 28 -0.48 0.99 10.15
N THR A 29 -1.63 1.47 9.65
CA THR A 29 -2.63 0.62 8.98
C THR A 29 -2.05 -0.14 7.78
N VAL A 30 -1.36 0.57 6.88
CA VAL A 30 -0.73 -0.04 5.69
C VAL A 30 0.47 -0.88 6.07
N TYR A 31 1.27 -0.41 7.04
CA TYR A 31 2.45 -1.12 7.54
C TYR A 31 2.10 -2.50 8.12
N ASN A 32 1.11 -2.53 9.01
CA ASN A 32 0.60 -3.76 9.64
C ASN A 32 -0.05 -4.69 8.62
N TYR A 33 -0.73 -4.14 7.61
CA TYR A 33 -1.28 -4.94 6.52
C TYR A 33 -0.21 -5.64 5.70
N ILE A 34 0.92 -4.96 5.41
CA ILE A 34 2.06 -5.59 4.73
C ILE A 34 2.63 -6.73 5.57
N LEU A 35 2.86 -6.50 6.88
CA LEU A 35 3.33 -7.55 7.79
C LEU A 35 2.39 -8.75 7.83
N LYS A 36 1.08 -8.50 7.93
CA LYS A 36 0.07 -9.56 7.87
C LYS A 36 0.19 -10.37 6.58
N LYS A 37 0.36 -9.72 5.43
CA LYS A 37 0.53 -10.43 4.15
C LYS A 37 1.83 -11.23 4.07
N GLU A 38 2.91 -10.75 4.67
CA GLU A 38 4.15 -11.52 4.79
C GLU A 38 3.94 -12.75 5.69
N ALA A 39 3.23 -12.61 6.81
CA ALA A 39 2.89 -13.73 7.70
C ALA A 39 1.96 -14.77 7.05
N GLU A 40 1.07 -14.36 6.13
CA GLU A 40 0.26 -15.25 5.29
C GLU A 40 1.08 -15.99 4.20
N GLY A 41 2.41 -15.84 4.17
CA GLY A 41 3.30 -16.51 3.22
C GLY A 41 3.41 -15.83 1.85
N LYS A 42 2.89 -14.60 1.68
CA LYS A 42 3.11 -13.86 0.43
C LYS A 42 4.56 -13.42 0.32
N SER A 43 5.10 -13.47 -0.89
CA SER A 43 6.43 -12.90 -1.16
C SER A 43 6.48 -11.42 -0.78
N LYS A 44 7.65 -10.93 -0.35
CA LYS A 44 7.86 -9.50 0.01
C LYS A 44 7.34 -8.53 -1.07
N LYS A 45 7.47 -8.92 -2.35
CA LYS A 45 6.95 -8.14 -3.47
C LYS A 45 5.41 -8.13 -3.50
N GLN A 46 4.77 -9.29 -3.38
CA GLN A 46 3.31 -9.37 -3.35
C GLN A 46 2.72 -8.68 -2.13
N ALA A 47 3.36 -8.81 -0.95
CA ALA A 47 2.92 -8.14 0.26
C ALA A 47 2.96 -6.61 0.12
N LYS A 48 4.04 -6.05 -0.45
CA LYS A 48 4.14 -4.61 -0.77
C LYS A 48 3.08 -4.15 -1.77
N ILE A 49 2.83 -4.91 -2.84
CA ILE A 49 1.76 -4.57 -3.80
C ILE A 49 0.37 -4.61 -3.13
N ALA A 50 0.14 -5.55 -2.21
CA ALA A 50 -1.08 -5.59 -1.41
C ALA A 50 -1.20 -4.37 -0.47
N GLY A 51 -0.09 -3.95 0.15
CA GLY A 51 0.01 -2.71 0.92
C GLY A 51 -0.34 -1.48 0.09
N LEU A 52 0.22 -1.36 -1.12
CA LEU A 52 -0.11 -0.29 -2.06
C LEU A 52 -1.60 -0.23 -2.37
N ASN A 53 -2.23 -1.38 -2.63
CA ASN A 53 -3.67 -1.43 -2.91
C ASN A 53 -4.50 -1.00 -1.69
N LYS A 54 -4.08 -1.37 -0.47
CA LYS A 54 -4.73 -0.93 0.77
C LYS A 54 -4.57 0.58 0.96
N PHE A 55 -3.38 1.12 0.70
CA PHE A 55 -3.11 2.57 0.73
C PHE A 55 -4.02 3.32 -0.24
N LEU A 56 -4.10 2.90 -1.51
CA LEU A 56 -4.92 3.58 -2.52
C LEU A 56 -6.41 3.58 -2.16
N ARG A 57 -6.90 2.50 -1.53
CA ARG A 57 -8.28 2.42 -1.03
C ARG A 57 -8.54 3.41 0.10
N ILE A 58 -7.62 3.51 1.07
CA ILE A 58 -7.72 4.48 2.17
C ILE A 58 -7.66 5.90 1.59
N TYR A 59 -6.69 6.18 0.73
CA TYR A 59 -6.53 7.48 0.08
C TYR A 59 -7.82 7.92 -0.64
N TYR A 60 -8.40 7.03 -1.45
CA TYR A 60 -9.64 7.32 -2.16
C TYR A 60 -10.79 7.68 -1.20
N VAL A 61 -11.00 6.90 -0.14
CA VAL A 61 -12.06 7.20 0.85
C VAL A 61 -11.83 8.55 1.51
N ARG A 62 -10.61 8.83 1.97
CA ARG A 62 -10.26 10.13 2.60
C ARG A 62 -10.49 11.31 1.67
N VAL A 63 -10.13 11.16 0.41
CA VAL A 63 -10.36 12.19 -0.60
C VAL A 63 -11.85 12.39 -0.86
N MET A 64 -12.61 11.31 -1.02
CA MET A 64 -14.06 11.38 -1.21
C MET A 64 -14.80 12.00 -0.02
N GLU A 65 -14.38 11.71 1.22
CA GLU A 65 -14.92 12.34 2.44
C GLU A 65 -14.79 13.87 2.36
N VAL A 66 -13.66 14.38 1.89
CA VAL A 66 -13.45 15.83 1.71
C VAL A 66 -14.33 16.37 0.58
N TYR A 67 -14.34 15.71 -0.60
CA TYR A 67 -15.12 16.18 -1.75
C TYR A 67 -16.64 16.18 -1.52
N GLN A 68 -17.16 15.24 -0.73
CA GLN A 68 -18.60 15.16 -0.40
C GLN A 68 -19.01 16.08 0.75
N SER A 69 -18.04 16.61 1.50
CA SER A 69 -18.27 17.58 2.57
C SER A 69 -18.32 19.04 2.09
N VAL A 70 -18.05 19.26 0.79
CA VAL A 70 -18.20 20.53 0.06
C VAL A 70 -19.54 20.54 -0.66
#